data_AF-A0A835VX52-F1
#
_entry.id   AF-A0A835VX52-F1
#
_cell.length_a   1.000
_cell.length_b   1.000
_cell.length_c   1.000
_cell.angle_alpha   90.00
_cell.angle_beta   90.00
_cell.angle_gamma   90.00
#
_symmetry.space_group_name_H-M   'P 1'
#
loop_
_entity.id
_entity.type
_entity.pdbx_description
1 polymer ?
#
loop_
_entity_poly.entity_id
_entity_poly.type
_entity_poly.pdbx_seq_one_letter_code
_entity_poly.pdbx_strand_id
1 'polypeptide(L)'
;MLRGPEWARRNEPIMVAKLIDAGEVSNKYFLEYTLQKVPDEPKRHLYTAVALGYNGTYNRLYSITAQSLEELKPQYEATLVAMVKSLAVPPTKF
;
A
#
# COMPACT_ATOMS: atom_id res chain seq x y z
N MET A 1 18.60 -25.56 1.74
CA MET A 1 17.83 -24.36 2.16
C MET A 1 18.69 -23.53 3.09
N LEU A 2 18.99 -22.28 2.73
CA LEU A 2 19.71 -21.35 3.60
C LEU A 2 18.84 -21.02 4.82
N ARG A 3 19.38 -21.19 6.02
CA ARG A 3 18.68 -20.83 7.27
C ARG A 3 18.70 -19.31 7.44
N GLY A 4 17.55 -18.72 7.77
CA GLY A 4 17.45 -17.31 8.11
C GLY A 4 18.27 -16.95 9.37
N PRO A 5 18.66 -15.67 9.53
CA PRO A 5 19.46 -15.20 10.66
C PRO A 5 18.76 -15.45 12.01
N GLU A 6 19.54 -15.50 13.10
CA GLU A 6 19.07 -15.95 14.42
C GLU A 6 17.98 -15.07 15.03
N TRP A 7 18.01 -13.76 14.78
CA TRP A 7 16.98 -12.82 15.21
C TRP A 7 15.61 -13.08 14.57
N ALA A 8 15.56 -13.68 13.37
CA ALA A 8 14.31 -14.01 12.66
C ALA A 8 13.66 -15.32 13.14
N ARG A 9 14.26 -16.00 14.13
CA ARG A 9 13.81 -17.28 14.69
C ARG A 9 13.09 -17.15 16.03
N ARG A 10 12.96 -15.94 16.58
CA ARG A 10 12.03 -15.65 17.70
C ARG A 10 10.61 -15.57 17.15
N ASN A 11 9.64 -16.12 17.87
CA ASN A 11 8.19 -16.12 17.55
C ASN A 11 7.53 -14.72 17.56
N GLU A 12 8.30 -13.65 17.42
CA GLU A 12 7.79 -12.29 17.33
C GLU A 12 7.44 -12.00 15.87
N PRO A 13 6.28 -11.35 15.60
CA PRO A 13 5.90 -11.02 14.24
C PRO A 13 6.97 -10.13 13.62
N ILE A 14 7.72 -10.71 12.67
CA ILE A 14 8.82 -10.04 11.99
C ILE A 14 8.29 -8.73 11.39
N MET A 15 7.11 -8.77 10.78
CA MET A 15 6.47 -7.60 10.19
C MET A 15 5.02 -7.49 10.67
N VAL A 16 4.65 -6.32 11.18
CA VAL A 16 3.29 -5.99 11.63
C VAL A 16 2.70 -4.96 10.67
N ALA A 17 1.61 -5.33 10.02
CA ALA A 17 0.78 -4.41 9.25
C ALA A 17 -0.51 -4.13 10.03
N LYS A 18 -0.86 -2.85 10.19
CA LYS A 18 -2.11 -2.43 10.82
C LYS A 18 -2.93 -1.61 9.83
N LEU A 19 -4.08 -2.14 9.45
CA LEU A 19 -5.08 -1.40 8.67
C LEU A 19 -5.65 -0.26 9.53
N ILE A 20 -5.68 0.95 8.96
CA ILE A 20 -6.21 2.16 9.60
C ILE A 20 -7.58 2.48 9.03
N ASP A 21 -7.68 2.54 7.70
CA ASP A 21 -8.92 2.83 7.00
C ASP A 21 -8.99 2.04 5.68
N ALA A 22 -10.21 1.80 5.23
CA ALA A 22 -10.47 1.18 3.94
C ALA A 22 -11.80 1.69 3.37
N GLY A 23 -11.83 1.96 2.07
CA GLY A 23 -13.02 2.45 1.40
C GLY A 23 -13.07 2.07 -0.07
N GLU A 24 -14.23 2.27 -0.68
CA GLU A 24 -14.45 2.10 -2.11
C GLU A 24 -15.02 3.39 -2.68
N VAL A 25 -14.46 3.84 -3.80
CA VAL A 25 -14.96 4.99 -4.55
C VAL A 25 -14.77 4.74 -6.04
N SER A 26 -15.87 4.75 -6.79
CA SER A 26 -15.87 4.70 -8.25
C SER A 26 -15.09 3.50 -8.81
N ASN A 27 -15.36 2.29 -8.31
CA ASN A 27 -14.68 1.03 -8.70
C ASN A 27 -13.19 0.97 -8.34
N LYS A 28 -12.77 1.76 -7.34
CA LYS A 28 -11.41 1.73 -6.79
C LYS A 28 -11.49 1.47 -5.29
N TYR A 29 -10.63 0.60 -4.80
CA TYR A 29 -10.47 0.34 -3.38
C TYR A 29 -9.31 1.14 -2.85
N PHE A 30 -9.53 1.89 -1.78
CA PHE A 30 -8.53 2.66 -1.08
C PHE A 30 -8.23 1.98 0.26
N LEU A 31 -6.95 1.87 0.60
CA LEU A 31 -6.45 1.28 1.83
C LEU A 31 -5.44 2.24 2.46
N GLU A 32 -5.64 2.58 3.73
CA GLU A 32 -4.65 3.26 4.56
C GLU A 32 -4.17 2.28 5.62
N TYR A 33 -2.87 2.07 5.71
CA TYR A 33 -2.30 1.16 6.69
C TYR A 33 -0.89 1.56 7.08
N THR A 34 -0.48 1.08 8.25
CA THR A 34 0.89 1.22 8.73
C THR A 34 1.63 -0.11 8.64
N LEU A 35 2.92 -0.05 8.38
CA LEU A 35 3.81 -1.19 8.28
C LEU A 35 5.05 -0.99 9.14
N GLN A 36 5.33 -1.95 10.01
CA GLN A 36 6.55 -2.02 10.81
C GLN A 36 7.25 -3.34 10.51
N LYS A 37 8.46 -3.28 9.96
CA LYS A 37 9.20 -4.45 9.43
C LYS A 37 10.11 -5.16 10.43
N VAL A 38 10.48 -4.47 11.50
CA VAL A 38 11.27 -4.97 12.63
C VAL A 38 10.86 -4.12 13.84
N PRO A 39 10.83 -4.68 15.07
CA PRO A 39 10.83 -3.87 16.28
C PRO A 39 11.92 -2.78 16.19
N ASP A 40 11.61 -1.55 16.60
CA ASP A 40 12.52 -0.40 16.59
C ASP A 40 12.88 0.23 15.22
N GLU A 41 12.44 -0.34 14.09
CA GLU A 41 12.50 0.38 12.81
C GLU A 41 11.40 1.45 12.70
N PRO A 42 11.69 2.59 12.03
CA PRO A 42 10.68 3.60 11.73
C PRO A 42 9.47 3.00 11.02
N LYS A 43 8.29 3.22 11.60
CA LYS A 43 7.01 2.81 11.02
C LYS A 43 6.79 3.55 9.71
N ARG A 44 6.28 2.84 8.70
CA ARG A 44 5.85 3.42 7.44
C ARG A 44 4.35 3.58 7.42
N HIS A 45 3.89 4.69 6.86
CA HIS A 45 2.49 4.97 6.57
C HIS A 45 2.26 4.78 5.07
N LEU A 46 1.24 4.02 4.69
CA LEU A 46 0.98 3.66 3.31
C LEU A 46 -0.46 4.01 2.93
N TYR A 47 -0.60 4.58 1.75
CA TYR A 47 -1.86 4.80 1.06
C TYR A 47 -1.83 3.99 -0.23
N THR A 48 -2.75 3.04 -0.38
CA THR A 48 -2.84 2.20 -1.57
C THR A 48 -4.20 2.41 -2.23
N ALA A 49 -4.21 2.59 -3.55
CA ALA A 49 -5.43 2.45 -4.34
C ALA A 49 -5.29 1.27 -5.29
N VAL A 50 -6.36 0.50 -5.41
CA VAL A 50 -6.45 -0.69 -6.26
C VAL A 50 -7.66 -0.54 -7.17
N ALA A 51 -7.49 -0.84 -8.46
CA ALA A 51 -8.56 -0.77 -9.44
C ALA A 51 -8.45 -1.92 -10.44
N LEU A 52 -9.59 -2.41 -10.92
CA LEU A 52 -9.65 -3.36 -12.02
C LEU A 52 -10.00 -2.62 -13.32
N GLY A 53 -9.29 -2.94 -14.39
CA GLY A 53 -9.56 -2.44 -15.73
C GLY A 53 -9.64 -3.56 -16.75
N TYR A 54 -10.38 -3.33 -17.83
CA TYR A 54 -10.44 -4.23 -18.96
C TYR A 54 -9.84 -3.55 -20.19
N ASN A 55 -8.92 -4.21 -20.89
CA ASN A 55 -8.24 -3.63 -22.04
C ASN A 55 -8.83 -4.03 -23.40
N GLY A 56 -9.92 -4.82 -23.42
CA GLY A 56 -10.51 -5.38 -24.64
C GLY A 56 -10.19 -6.87 -24.86
N THR A 57 -9.25 -7.44 -24.09
CA THR A 57 -8.88 -8.86 -24.19
C THR A 57 -8.87 -9.55 -22.83
N TYR A 58 -8.34 -8.90 -21.80
CA TYR A 58 -8.26 -9.45 -20.45
C TYR A 58 -8.38 -8.37 -19.37
N ASN A 59 -8.71 -8.81 -18.16
CA ASN A 59 -8.75 -7.97 -16.97
C ASN A 59 -7.33 -7.71 -16.45
N ARG A 60 -7.08 -6.48 -15.96
CA ARG A 60 -5.82 -6.04 -15.39
C ARG A 60 -6.08 -5.41 -14.02
N LEU A 61 -5.28 -5.82 -13.05
CA LEU A 61 -5.23 -5.19 -11.74
C LEU A 61 -4.22 -4.05 -11.75
N TYR A 62 -4.67 -2.85 -11.46
CA TYR A 62 -3.83 -1.67 -11.28
C TYR A 62 -3.75 -1.36 -9.80
N SER A 63 -2.54 -1.10 -9.31
CA SER A 63 -2.35 -0.62 -7.95
C SER A 63 -1.32 0.51 -7.93
N ILE A 64 -1.57 1.51 -7.09
CA ILE A 64 -0.61 2.53 -6.74
C ILE A 64 -0.46 2.51 -5.22
N THR A 65 0.76 2.60 -4.74
CA THR A 65 1.05 2.70 -3.31
C THR A 65 1.99 3.87 -3.10
N ALA A 66 1.52 4.86 -2.34
CA ALA A 66 2.33 5.94 -1.83
C ALA A 66 2.72 5.63 -0.38
N GLN A 67 3.95 5.97 0.00
CA GLN A 67 4.45 5.69 1.35
C GLN A 67 5.31 6.84 1.88
N SER A 68 5.26 7.05 3.19
CA SER A 68 6.19 7.88 3.94
C SER A 68 6.61 7.18 5.23
N LEU A 69 7.62 7.71 5.91
CA LEU A 69 7.77 7.45 7.34
C LEU A 69 6.59 8.05 8.09
N GLU A 70 6.18 7.43 9.20
CA GLU A 70 5.08 7.90 10.04
C GLU A 70 5.35 9.33 10.54
N GLU A 71 6.58 9.63 10.92
CA GLU A 71 7.02 10.94 11.40
C GLU A 71 6.86 12.04 10.34
N LEU A 72 6.99 11.68 9.07
CA LEU A 72 6.89 12.61 7.93
C LEU A 72 5.47 12.65 7.34
N LYS A 73 4.52 11.87 7.87
CA LYS A 73 3.12 11.88 7.44
C LYS A 73 2.54 13.31 7.40
N PRO A 74 2.66 14.14 8.46
CA PRO A 74 2.04 15.48 8.46
C PRO A 74 2.55 16.40 7.34
N GLN A 75 3.77 16.17 6.87
CA GLN A 75 4.38 16.97 5.81
C GLN A 75 3.91 16.56 4.41
N TYR A 76 3.77 15.25 4.16
CA TYR A 76 3.56 14.72 2.81
C TYR A 76 2.17 14.14 2.57
N GLU A 77 1.35 13.93 3.61
CA GLU A 77 0.05 13.25 3.53
C GLU A 77 -0.84 13.81 2.41
N ALA A 78 -1.03 15.13 2.37
CA ALA A 78 -1.87 15.76 1.35
C ALA A 78 -1.43 15.41 -0.08
N THR A 79 -0.11 15.45 -0.34
CA THR A 79 0.47 15.11 -1.64
C THR A 79 0.34 13.62 -1.95
N LEU A 80 0.64 12.74 -0.98
CA LEU A 80 0.56 11.29 -1.16
C LEU A 80 -0.88 10.84 -1.43
N VAL A 81 -1.84 11.38 -0.68
CA VAL A 81 -3.27 11.10 -0.87
C VAL A 81 -3.72 11.60 -2.24
N ALA A 82 -3.30 12.79 -2.68
CA ALA A 82 -3.61 13.29 -4.01
C ALA A 82 -3.04 12.41 -5.14
N MET A 83 -1.80 11.92 -4.98
CA MET A 83 -1.18 10.99 -5.93
C MET A 83 -1.94 9.67 -6.03
N VAL A 84 -2.40 9.13 -4.90
CA VAL A 84 -3.13 7.85 -4.89
C VAL A 84 -4.53 8.02 -5.48
N LYS A 85 -5.21 9.14 -5.18
CA LYS A 85 -6.54 9.45 -5.74
C LYS A 85 -6.52 9.74 -7.24
N SER A 86 -5.38 10.17 -7.79
CA SER A 86 -5.25 10.43 -9.23
C SER A 86 -5.11 9.16 -10.08
N LEU A 87 -5.11 7.96 -9.47
CA LEU A 87 -5.10 6.70 -10.20
C LEU A 87 -6.24 6.65 -11.22
N ALA A 88 -5.88 6.61 -12.49
CA ALA A 88 -6.80 6.44 -13.61
C ALA A 88 -6.50 5.11 -14.31
N VAL A 89 -7.53 4.31 -14.48
CA VAL A 89 -7.44 3.07 -15.27
C VAL A 89 -7.59 3.43 -16.74
N PRO A 90 -6.68 2.97 -17.63
CA PRO A 90 -6.81 3.22 -19.06
C PRO A 90 -8.15 2.70 -19.60
N PRO A 91 -8.79 3.41 -20.54
CA PRO A 91 -10.03 2.94 -21.14
C PRO A 91 -9.79 1.69 -22.00
N THR A 92 -10.86 0.90 -22.16
CA THR A 92 -10.89 -0.25 -23.08
C THR A 92 -10.55 0.21 -24.49
N LYS A 93 -9.57 -0.44 -25.14
CA LYS A 93 -9.32 -0.23 -26.57
C LYS A 93 -10.27 -1.14 -27.34
N PHE A 94 -11.13 -0.53 -28.15
CA PHE A 94 -12.00 -1.24 -29.10
C PHE A 94 -11.28 -1.36 -30.44
#